data_AF-A0A847NXY8-F1
#
_entry.id   AF-A0A847NXY8-F1
#
_cell.length_a   1.000
_cell.length_b   1.000
_cell.length_c   1.000
_cell.angle_alpha   90.00
_cell.angle_beta   90.00
_cell.angle_gamma   90.00
#
_symmetry.space_group_name_H-M   'P 1'
#
loop_
_entity.id
_entity.type
_entity.pdbx_description
1 polymer ?
#
loop_
_entity_poly.entity_id
_entity_poly.type
_entity_poly.pdbx_seq_one_letter_code
_entity_poly.pdbx_strand_id
1 'polypeptide(L)'
;MKNAATILIIVLSSFFMVFGSSLPDLVISSENNYWKTGTFSLVNSGTPDIIVDTSSKKQYWEGFGGTFNEMGWDALSVIKSEIPNALKLLFDADDGAGFIFGRVPIGASDYSMNWYTLAETSNDYSMGKIFDCP
;
A
#
# COMPACT_ATOMS: atom_id res chain seq x y z
N MET A 1 -65.81 23.82 -11.30
CA MET A 1 -65.42 22.52 -10.71
C MET A 1 -63.90 22.43 -10.67
N LYS A 2 -63.30 22.43 -9.46
CA LYS A 2 -61.99 21.89 -9.01
C LYS A 2 -60.74 22.17 -9.90
N ASN A 3 -59.78 23.02 -9.50
CA ASN A 3 -58.58 22.72 -8.66
C ASN A 3 -57.73 21.55 -9.23
N ALA A 4 -56.40 21.53 -9.35
CA ALA A 4 -55.28 22.41 -9.05
C ALA A 4 -53.97 21.69 -9.54
N ALA A 5 -52.90 22.45 -9.80
CA ALA A 5 -51.47 22.11 -9.61
C ALA A 5 -50.82 20.90 -10.35
N THR A 6 -49.96 21.24 -11.33
CA THR A 6 -48.55 20.84 -11.48
C THR A 6 -48.06 19.56 -10.80
N ILE A 7 -47.83 18.49 -11.57
CA ILE A 7 -46.88 17.41 -11.22
C ILE A 7 -46.16 16.96 -12.50
N LEU A 8 -44.97 17.52 -12.69
CA LEU A 8 -43.96 17.07 -13.66
C LEU A 8 -43.23 15.88 -13.02
N ILE A 9 -43.62 14.65 -13.39
CA ILE A 9 -42.96 13.43 -12.92
C ILE A 9 -41.69 13.21 -13.75
N ILE A 10 -40.56 13.72 -13.27
CA ILE A 10 -39.23 13.30 -13.72
C ILE A 10 -38.94 11.96 -13.03
N VAL A 11 -39.16 10.86 -13.75
CA VAL A 11 -38.68 9.52 -13.33
C VAL A 11 -37.19 9.45 -13.67
N LEU A 12 -36.35 9.86 -12.73
CA LEU A 12 -34.92 9.56 -12.73
C LEU A 12 -34.61 8.74 -11.46
N SER A 13 -35.00 7.46 -11.47
CA SER A 13 -34.78 6.55 -10.35
C SER A 13 -33.98 5.33 -10.77
N SER A 14 -32.69 5.53 -10.98
CA SER A 14 -31.66 4.49 -10.75
C SER A 14 -30.26 5.06 -10.98
N PHE A 15 -29.89 6.08 -10.21
CA PHE A 15 -28.50 6.30 -9.86
C PHE A 15 -28.32 5.72 -8.46
N PHE A 16 -27.83 4.48 -8.39
CA PHE A 16 -27.38 3.88 -7.15
C PHE A 16 -26.12 4.65 -6.69
N MET A 17 -26.33 5.69 -5.89
CA MET A 17 -25.27 6.28 -5.08
C MET A 17 -24.98 5.32 -3.93
N VAL A 18 -23.92 4.52 -4.03
CA VAL A 18 -23.29 3.95 -2.85
C VAL A 18 -22.41 5.05 -2.25
N PHE A 19 -23.00 5.95 -1.44
CA PHE A 19 -22.23 6.77 -0.51
C PHE A 19 -22.20 6.06 0.83
N GLY A 20 -21.36 5.03 0.89
CA GLY A 20 -21.07 4.29 2.11
C GLY A 20 -19.60 4.44 2.48
N SER A 21 -19.12 5.66 2.70
CA SER A 21 -17.97 5.85 3.59
C SER A 21 -18.29 6.95 4.58
N SER A 22 -18.58 6.56 5.82
CA SER A 22 -18.37 7.46 6.94
C SER A 22 -16.90 7.88 6.89
N LEU A 23 -16.61 9.17 7.11
CA LEU A 23 -15.23 9.61 7.25
C LEU A 23 -14.52 8.71 8.27
N PRO A 24 -13.27 8.30 8.00
CA PRO A 24 -12.52 7.49 8.95
C PRO A 24 -12.43 8.22 10.28
N ASP A 25 -12.54 7.48 11.39
CA ASP A 25 -12.37 8.05 12.71
C ASP A 25 -10.98 8.68 12.83
N LEU A 26 -10.92 9.94 13.26
CA LEU A 26 -9.65 10.59 13.53
C LEU A 26 -9.02 9.93 14.75
N VAL A 27 -7.91 9.22 14.56
CA VAL A 27 -7.15 8.62 15.65
C VAL A 27 -5.85 9.38 15.86
N ILE A 28 -5.65 9.89 17.07
CA ILE A 28 -4.48 10.69 17.46
C ILE A 28 -3.70 9.89 18.51
N SER A 29 -2.37 9.89 18.36
CA SER A 29 -1.45 9.32 19.35
C SER A 29 -0.47 10.37 19.86
N SER A 30 -0.23 10.40 21.16
CA SER A 30 0.80 11.21 21.82
C SER A 30 1.57 10.38 22.86
N GLU A 31 2.62 10.96 23.45
CA GLU A 31 3.39 10.27 24.49
C GLU A 31 2.46 9.80 25.63
N ASN A 32 2.46 8.48 25.89
CA ASN A 32 1.57 7.78 26.83
C ASN A 32 0.07 7.80 26.50
N ASN A 33 -0.36 8.23 25.30
CA ASN A 33 -1.76 8.21 24.88
C ASN A 33 -1.89 7.78 23.42
N TYR A 34 -1.81 6.48 23.19
CA TYR A 34 -1.95 5.89 21.86
C TYR A 34 -3.42 5.64 21.50
N TRP A 35 -3.72 5.77 20.21
CA TRP A 35 -4.99 5.33 19.61
C TRP A 35 -6.25 6.00 20.19
N LYS A 36 -6.22 7.30 20.46
CA LYS A 36 -7.38 8.05 20.97
C LYS A 36 -8.19 8.64 19.83
N THR A 37 -9.50 8.41 19.84
CA THR A 37 -10.42 9.05 18.89
C THR A 37 -10.50 10.54 19.21
N GLY A 38 -10.10 11.36 18.25
CA GLY A 38 -10.20 12.81 18.30
C GLY A 38 -11.42 13.32 17.54
N THR A 39 -11.83 14.54 17.87
CA THR A 39 -12.81 15.29 17.08
C THR A 39 -12.08 16.38 16.30
N PHE A 40 -12.30 16.46 14.99
CA PHE A 40 -11.88 17.62 14.21
C PHE A 40 -13.04 18.60 14.08
N SER A 41 -12.73 19.88 14.06
CA SER A 41 -13.68 20.92 13.68
C SER A 41 -13.42 21.30 12.24
N LEU A 42 -14.44 21.20 11.39
CA LEU A 42 -14.35 21.65 10.01
C LEU A 42 -14.33 23.19 10.02
N VAL A 43 -13.23 23.77 9.52
CA VAL A 43 -13.08 25.22 9.39
C VAL A 43 -13.37 25.57 7.94
N ASN A 44 -14.51 26.22 7.68
CA ASN A 44 -14.98 26.54 6.33
C ASN A 44 -14.53 27.94 5.84
N SER A 45 -13.67 28.62 6.61
CA SER A 45 -13.25 29.99 6.32
C SER A 45 -11.79 30.22 6.71
N GLY A 46 -11.03 30.91 5.87
CA GLY A 46 -9.62 31.20 6.10
C GLY A 46 -8.74 30.62 4.99
N THR A 47 -7.46 30.99 5.00
CA THR A 47 -6.46 30.42 4.11
C THR A 47 -5.92 29.13 4.75
N PRO A 48 -5.92 27.98 4.06
CA PRO A 48 -5.29 26.76 4.56
C PRO A 48 -3.79 26.97 4.79
N ASP A 49 -3.24 26.34 5.84
CA ASP A 49 -1.80 26.38 6.10
C ASP A 49 -0.98 25.64 5.02
N ILE A 50 -1.59 24.63 4.39
CA ILE A 50 -0.99 23.83 3.32
C ILE A 50 -1.82 24.01 2.05
N ILE A 51 -1.17 24.56 1.02
CA ILE A 51 -1.75 24.77 -0.31
C ILE A 51 -0.97 23.92 -1.31
N VAL A 52 -1.68 23.06 -2.04
CA VAL A 52 -1.08 22.20 -3.07
C VAL A 52 -1.19 22.88 -4.43
N ASP A 53 -0.04 23.28 -5.01
CA ASP A 53 0.03 23.82 -6.37
C ASP A 53 0.21 22.69 -7.40
N THR A 54 -0.85 22.42 -8.18
CA THR A 54 -0.84 21.40 -9.23
C THR A 54 -0.29 21.90 -10.57
N SER A 55 0.04 23.20 -10.70
CA SER A 55 0.61 23.77 -11.93
C SER A 55 2.11 23.51 -12.05
N SER A 56 2.82 23.38 -10.92
CA SER A 56 4.25 23.07 -10.88
C SER A 56 4.51 21.58 -10.70
N LYS A 57 4.69 20.85 -11.81
CA LYS A 57 5.06 19.43 -11.77
C LYS A 57 6.53 19.23 -11.41
N LYS A 58 6.82 18.20 -10.61
CA LYS A 58 8.19 17.78 -10.23
C LYS A 58 8.51 16.41 -10.82
N GLN A 59 9.29 15.58 -10.12
CA GLN A 59 9.69 14.26 -10.59
C GLN A 59 8.49 13.33 -10.80
N TYR A 60 8.62 12.43 -11.77
CA TYR A 60 7.71 11.31 -11.92
C TYR A 60 8.04 10.25 -10.87
N TRP A 61 7.00 9.64 -10.30
CA TRP A 61 7.13 8.53 -9.37
C TRP A 61 6.73 7.29 -10.12
N GLU A 62 7.66 6.35 -10.27
CA GLU A 62 7.39 5.12 -11.00
C GLU A 62 6.47 4.20 -10.18
N GLY A 63 6.62 4.19 -8.86
CA GLY A 63 5.77 3.43 -7.94
C GLY A 63 6.47 3.10 -6.62
N PHE A 64 5.85 2.20 -5.88
CA PHE A 64 6.30 1.76 -4.55
C PHE A 64 6.40 0.24 -4.49
N GLY A 65 7.12 -0.26 -3.49
CA GLY A 65 7.37 -1.68 -3.37
C GLY A 65 8.08 -2.09 -2.10
N GLY A 66 8.42 -3.38 -2.04
CA GLY A 66 9.08 -4.01 -0.92
C GLY A 66 10.37 -4.75 -1.31
N THR A 67 11.04 -5.33 -0.31
CA THR A 67 12.18 -6.23 -0.52
C THR A 67 11.79 -7.66 -0.17
N PHE A 68 12.11 -8.61 -1.03
CA PHE A 68 11.99 -10.04 -0.76
C PHE A 68 13.35 -10.58 -0.31
N ASN A 69 13.46 -10.95 0.96
CA ASN A 69 14.66 -11.53 1.56
C ASN A 69 14.32 -12.87 2.25
N GLU A 70 15.33 -13.62 2.67
CA GLU A 70 15.15 -14.98 3.19
C GLU A 70 14.40 -15.00 4.52
N MET A 71 14.78 -14.13 5.47
CA MET A 71 14.09 -14.04 6.76
C MET A 71 12.62 -13.62 6.60
N GLY A 72 12.32 -12.71 5.68
CA GLY A 72 10.96 -12.29 5.35
C GLY A 72 10.15 -13.42 4.73
N TRP A 73 10.78 -14.24 3.88
CA TRP A 73 10.17 -15.45 3.34
C TRP A 73 9.92 -16.51 4.43
N ASP A 74 10.86 -16.71 5.35
CA ASP A 74 10.72 -17.62 6.48
C ASP A 74 9.55 -17.19 7.40
N ALA A 75 9.48 -15.90 7.74
CA ALA A 75 8.36 -15.34 8.51
C ALA A 75 7.02 -15.52 7.79
N LEU A 76 6.97 -15.26 6.49
CA LEU A 76 5.77 -15.47 5.66
C LEU A 76 5.40 -16.96 5.59
N SER A 77 6.39 -17.85 5.62
CA SER A 77 6.20 -19.31 5.59
C SER A 77 5.59 -19.87 6.87
N VAL A 78 5.50 -19.10 7.96
CA VAL A 78 4.74 -19.48 9.17
C VAL A 78 3.23 -19.51 8.88
N ILE A 79 2.74 -18.64 8.00
CA ILE A 79 1.32 -18.48 7.67
C ILE A 79 0.96 -19.10 6.31
N LYS A 80 1.43 -20.33 6.03
CA LYS A 80 1.37 -20.97 4.70
C LYS A 80 0.04 -20.85 3.95
N SER A 81 -1.09 -21.03 4.63
CA SER A 81 -2.42 -20.95 4.01
C SER A 81 -2.84 -19.52 3.65
N GLU A 82 -2.30 -18.51 4.35
CA GLU A 82 -2.64 -17.10 4.20
C GLU A 82 -1.67 -16.34 3.28
N ILE A 83 -0.57 -16.96 2.84
CA ILE A 83 0.40 -16.34 1.92
C ILE A 83 -0.29 -15.71 0.70
N PRO A 84 -1.24 -16.37 0.01
CA PRO A 84 -1.92 -15.76 -1.14
C PRO A 84 -2.70 -14.49 -0.75
N ASN A 85 -3.31 -14.48 0.43
CA ASN A 85 -4.04 -13.33 0.95
C ASN A 85 -3.09 -12.18 1.32
N ALA A 86 -1.97 -12.49 1.98
CA ALA A 86 -0.93 -11.50 2.28
C ALA A 86 -0.33 -10.89 1.01
N LEU A 87 -0.05 -11.70 -0.01
CA LEU A 87 0.42 -11.21 -1.31
C LEU A 87 -0.65 -10.38 -2.04
N LYS A 88 -1.93 -10.77 -1.96
CA LYS A 88 -3.03 -9.95 -2.48
C LYS A 88 -3.04 -8.58 -1.82
N LEU A 89 -3.01 -8.52 -0.48
CA LEU A 89 -3.03 -7.25 0.25
C LEU A 89 -1.82 -6.35 -0.06
N LEU A 90 -0.68 -6.91 -0.50
CA LEU A 90 0.50 -6.13 -0.87
C LEU A 90 0.48 -5.67 -2.33
N PHE A 91 0.09 -6.53 -3.27
CA PHE A 91 0.31 -6.32 -4.71
C PHE A 91 -0.98 -6.12 -5.53
N ASP A 92 -2.15 -6.41 -4.98
CA ASP A 92 -3.40 -6.13 -5.66
C ASP A 92 -3.57 -4.60 -5.81
N ALA A 93 -3.94 -4.17 -7.02
CA ALA A 93 -4.02 -2.76 -7.38
C ALA A 93 -5.28 -2.07 -6.83
N ASP A 94 -6.35 -2.84 -6.61
CA ASP A 94 -7.66 -2.32 -6.22
C ASP A 94 -7.97 -2.67 -4.75
N ASP A 95 -7.65 -3.90 -4.33
CA ASP A 95 -7.96 -4.44 -3.01
C ASP A 95 -6.74 -4.47 -2.05
N GLY A 96 -5.60 -3.94 -2.47
CA GLY A 96 -4.33 -4.00 -1.74
C GLY A 96 -3.57 -2.67 -1.69
N ALA A 97 -2.31 -2.73 -1.28
CA ALA A 97 -1.41 -1.57 -1.21
C ALA A 97 -0.87 -1.13 -2.58
N GLY A 98 -1.15 -1.87 -3.65
CA GLY A 98 -0.75 -1.52 -5.02
C GLY A 98 0.77 -1.48 -5.22
N PHE A 99 1.54 -2.35 -4.56
CA PHE A 99 2.97 -2.43 -4.80
C PHE A 99 3.25 -2.93 -6.22
N ILE A 100 4.17 -2.25 -6.90
CA ILE A 100 4.60 -2.61 -8.25
C ILE A 100 6.09 -2.93 -8.34
N PHE A 101 6.85 -2.63 -7.27
CA PHE A 101 8.27 -2.93 -7.19
C PHE A 101 8.59 -4.03 -6.18
N GLY A 102 9.58 -4.84 -6.52
CA GLY A 102 10.17 -5.85 -5.66
C GLY A 102 11.68 -5.81 -5.78
N ARG A 103 12.38 -5.59 -4.68
CA ARG A 103 13.84 -5.70 -4.62
C ARG A 103 14.23 -7.08 -4.11
N VAL A 104 15.17 -7.74 -4.79
CA VAL A 104 15.71 -9.04 -4.37
C VAL A 104 17.23 -8.88 -4.22
N PRO A 105 17.84 -9.26 -3.08
CA PRO A 105 19.28 -9.28 -2.94
C PRO A 105 19.88 -10.39 -3.82
N ILE A 106 21.09 -10.16 -4.33
CA ILE A 106 21.86 -11.17 -5.07
C ILE A 106 22.92 -11.72 -4.10
N GLY A 107 22.78 -12.98 -3.71
CA GLY A 107 23.55 -13.56 -2.60
C GLY A 107 22.97 -13.17 -1.23
N ALA A 108 23.75 -13.37 -0.18
CA ALA A 108 23.33 -13.02 1.17
C ALA A 108 23.23 -11.51 1.39
N SER A 109 22.16 -11.10 2.05
CA SER A 109 22.00 -9.83 2.75
C SER A 109 22.11 -10.02 4.27
N ASP A 110 22.06 -8.93 5.01
CA ASP A 110 21.89 -8.91 6.48
C ASP A 110 20.60 -9.58 6.97
N TYR A 111 19.60 -9.74 6.10
CA TYR A 111 18.36 -10.50 6.31
C TYR A 111 18.38 -11.90 5.68
N SER A 112 19.57 -12.48 5.52
CA SER A 112 19.75 -13.87 5.07
C SER A 112 20.02 -14.81 6.22
N MET A 113 19.62 -16.07 6.08
CA MET A 113 19.75 -17.09 7.13
C MET A 113 21.21 -17.49 7.37
N ASN A 114 22.03 -17.41 6.33
CA ASN A 114 23.46 -17.66 6.38
C ASN A 114 24.22 -16.64 5.52
N TRP A 115 25.54 -16.56 5.72
CA TRP A 115 26.41 -15.74 4.89
C TRP A 115 26.88 -16.58 3.69
N TYR A 116 26.62 -16.09 2.49
CA TYR A 116 27.03 -16.74 1.25
C TYR A 116 27.07 -15.73 0.10
N THR A 117 27.88 -16.03 -0.90
CA THR A 117 27.80 -15.47 -2.24
C THR A 117 27.42 -16.58 -3.23
N LEU A 118 27.05 -16.20 -4.45
CA LEU A 118 26.67 -17.18 -5.48
C LEU A 118 27.88 -17.91 -6.09
N ALA A 119 29.12 -17.51 -5.75
CA ALA A 119 30.35 -18.02 -6.34
C ALA A 119 31.50 -18.07 -5.31
N GLU A 120 31.35 -18.91 -4.29
CA GLU A 120 32.31 -19.06 -3.19
C GLU A 120 33.61 -19.80 -3.60
N THR A 121 33.63 -20.49 -4.75
CA THR A 121 34.81 -21.27 -5.15
C THR A 121 35.98 -20.36 -5.54
N SER A 122 37.07 -20.44 -4.77
CA SER A 122 38.30 -19.69 -5.04
C SER A 122 38.87 -20.00 -6.43
N ASN A 123 39.37 -18.95 -7.10
CA ASN A 123 39.94 -18.98 -8.46
C ASN A 123 39.00 -19.43 -9.59
N ASP A 124 37.68 -19.46 -9.36
CA ASP A 124 36.68 -19.71 -10.42
C ASP A 124 36.31 -18.42 -11.18
N TYR A 125 37.26 -17.84 -11.89
CA TYR A 125 37.02 -16.68 -12.75
C TYR A 125 36.13 -17.00 -13.97
N SER A 126 35.98 -18.28 -14.29
CA SER A 126 35.08 -18.77 -15.33
C SER A 126 33.60 -18.81 -14.89
N MET A 127 33.31 -18.61 -13.60
CA MET A 127 31.97 -18.77 -13.02
C MET A 127 31.35 -20.14 -13.32
N GLY A 128 32.18 -21.19 -13.41
CA GLY A 128 31.77 -22.55 -13.76
C GLY A 128 31.09 -23.31 -12.61
N LYS A 129 31.19 -22.79 -11.38
CA LYS A 129 30.64 -23.37 -10.15
C LYS A 129 29.70 -22.39 -9.43
N ILE A 130 28.99 -21.58 -10.21
CA ILE A 130 27.95 -20.71 -9.67
C ILE A 130 26.85 -21.57 -9.02
N PHE A 131 26.38 -21.17 -7.83
CA PHE A 131 25.45 -21.92 -6.97
C PHE A 131 26.00 -23.20 -6.33
N ASP A 132 27.26 -23.55 -6.58
CA ASP A 132 27.94 -24.67 -5.92
C ASP A 132 28.48 -24.18 -4.56
N CYS A 133 27.54 -23.89 -3.65
CA CYS A 133 27.81 -23.56 -2.25
C CYS A 133 27.91 -24.88 -1.45
N PRO A 134 28.90 -25.03 -0.55
CA PRO A 134 28.99 -26.21 0.32
C PRO A 134 27.78 -26.38 1.25
#